data_AF-A0A2V0PBG3-F1
#
_entry.id   AF-A0A2V0PBG3-F1
#
_cell.length_a   1.000
_cell.length_b   1.000
_cell.length_c   1.000
_cell.angle_alpha   90.00
_cell.angle_beta   90.00
_cell.angle_gamma   90.00
#
_symmetry.space_group_name_H-M   'P 1'
#
loop_
_entity.id
_entity.type
_entity.pdbx_description
1 polymer ?
#
loop_
_entity_poly.entity_id
_entity_poly.type
_entity_poly.pdbx_seq_one_letter_code
_entity_poly.pdbx_strand_id
1 'polypeptide(L)'
;MGALGVVLFGDRLFEFAGVQPPPAWYERVKASRPTAAMGVWLVGNMAASVASGTGAFEIYFDGQLVHSKLATQRLPTGPEIDALIARIRAAAAAQPERLERAMQAAAARP
;
A
#
# COMPACT_ATOMS: atom_id res chain seq x y z
N MET A 1 6.84 1.24 -15.73
CA MET A 1 6.00 1.40 -16.93
C MET A 1 6.74 1.15 -18.25
N GLY A 2 8.05 1.43 -18.37
CA GLY A 2 8.80 1.21 -19.63
C GLY A 2 8.76 -0.22 -20.20
N ALA A 3 8.81 -1.25 -19.35
CA ALA A 3 8.74 -2.65 -19.79
C ALA A 3 7.39 -3.02 -20.46
N LEU A 4 6.27 -2.43 -20.02
CA LEU A 4 4.96 -2.63 -20.66
C LEU A 4 4.95 -2.02 -22.08
N GLY A 5 5.61 -0.88 -22.26
CA GLY A 5 5.82 -0.27 -23.58
C GLY A 5 6.58 -1.19 -24.54
N VAL A 6 7.58 -1.91 -24.07
CA VAL A 6 8.33 -2.89 -24.88
C VAL A 6 7.47 -4.12 -25.23
N VAL A 7 6.64 -4.61 -24.30
CA VAL A 7 5.73 -5.73 -24.60
C VAL A 7 4.68 -5.33 -25.64
N LEU A 8 4.12 -4.13 -25.55
CA LEU A 8 3.02 -3.67 -26.40
C LEU A 8 3.48 -3.10 -27.75
N PHE A 9 4.64 -2.43 -27.79
CA PHE A 9 5.13 -1.69 -28.97
C PHE A 9 6.55 -2.06 -29.37
N GLY A 10 7.13 -3.13 -28.80
CA GLY A 10 8.54 -3.48 -29.02
C GLY A 10 8.92 -3.68 -30.48
N ASP A 11 8.04 -4.24 -31.33
CA ASP A 11 8.32 -4.39 -32.77
C ASP A 11 8.65 -3.02 -33.42
N ARG A 12 7.83 -2.00 -33.16
CA ARG A 12 8.07 -0.63 -33.66
C ARG A 12 9.24 0.04 -32.95
N LEU A 13 9.47 -0.27 -31.68
CA LEU A 13 10.57 0.30 -30.90
C LEU A 13 11.93 -0.21 -31.40
N PHE A 14 12.05 -1.50 -31.67
CA PHE A 14 13.27 -2.11 -32.22
C PHE A 14 13.51 -1.70 -33.67
N GLU A 15 12.45 -1.58 -34.46
CA GLU A 15 12.54 -1.03 -35.82
C GLU A 15 13.01 0.42 -35.83
N PHE A 16 12.39 1.28 -34.99
CA PHE A 16 12.82 2.67 -34.83
C PHE A 16 14.26 2.79 -34.32
N ALA A 17 14.69 1.88 -33.44
CA ALA A 17 16.06 1.83 -32.92
C ALA A 17 17.06 1.16 -33.88
N GLY A 18 16.65 0.67 -35.04
CA GLY A 18 17.52 0.02 -36.03
C GLY A 18 18.02 -1.38 -35.61
N VAL A 19 17.40 -2.03 -34.62
CA VAL A 19 17.79 -3.35 -34.13
C VAL A 19 17.02 -4.42 -34.89
N GLN A 20 17.60 -4.89 -35.99
CA GLN A 20 17.05 -5.97 -36.82
C GLN A 20 18.11 -7.08 -37.04
N PRO A 21 17.80 -8.35 -36.75
CA PRO A 21 16.54 -8.84 -36.16
C PRO A 21 16.39 -8.45 -34.68
N PRO A 22 15.15 -8.44 -34.14
CA PRO A 22 14.91 -8.18 -32.73
C PRO A 22 15.67 -9.20 -31.84
N PRO A 23 16.02 -8.83 -30.60
CA PRO A 23 16.72 -9.73 -29.69
C PRO A 23 15.96 -11.06 -29.48
N ALA A 24 16.67 -12.17 -29.39
CA ALA A 24 16.07 -13.51 -29.31
C ALA A 24 15.10 -13.70 -28.11
N TRP A 25 15.31 -12.99 -27.01
CA TRP A 25 14.38 -13.01 -25.88
C TRP A 25 13.04 -12.34 -26.19
N TYR A 26 13.02 -11.36 -27.11
CA TYR A 26 11.81 -10.64 -27.49
C TYR A 26 10.85 -11.50 -28.30
N GLU A 27 11.37 -12.46 -29.07
CA GLU A 27 10.51 -13.44 -29.76
C GLU A 27 9.69 -14.29 -28.77
N ARG A 28 10.22 -14.58 -27.58
CA ARG A 28 9.47 -15.26 -26.50
C ARG A 28 8.36 -14.36 -25.92
N VAL A 29 8.58 -13.05 -25.88
CA VAL A 29 7.59 -12.05 -25.45
C VAL A 29 6.48 -11.90 -26.50
N LYS A 30 6.84 -11.86 -27.79
CA LYS A 30 5.87 -11.81 -28.91
C LYS A 30 5.00 -13.05 -28.96
N ALA A 31 5.56 -14.23 -28.72
CA ALA A 31 4.82 -15.49 -28.69
C ALA A 31 3.68 -15.51 -27.64
N SER A 32 3.76 -14.68 -26.59
CA SER A 32 2.78 -14.65 -25.51
C SER A 32 2.51 -13.23 -24.95
N ARG A 33 2.20 -12.27 -25.83
CA ARG A 33 2.00 -10.85 -25.44
C ARG A 33 1.04 -10.63 -24.26
N PRO A 34 -0.15 -11.26 -24.18
CA PRO A 34 -1.06 -11.05 -23.04
C PRO A 34 -0.46 -11.50 -21.71
N THR A 35 0.19 -12.67 -21.71
CA THR A 35 0.87 -13.25 -20.53
C THR A 35 2.06 -12.40 -20.12
N ALA A 36 2.87 -11.96 -21.08
CA ALA A 36 4.01 -11.08 -20.82
C ALA A 36 3.55 -9.71 -20.27
N ALA A 37 2.48 -9.13 -20.81
CA ALA A 37 1.93 -7.87 -20.34
C ALA A 37 1.41 -8.00 -18.90
N MET A 38 0.66 -9.07 -18.61
CA MET A 38 0.18 -9.36 -17.26
C MET A 38 1.34 -9.60 -16.28
N GLY A 39 2.37 -10.34 -16.69
CA GLY A 39 3.57 -10.55 -15.88
C GLY A 39 4.29 -9.25 -15.55
N VAL A 40 4.53 -8.39 -16.55
CA VAL A 40 5.17 -7.08 -16.35
C VAL A 40 4.33 -6.18 -15.45
N TRP A 41 3.00 -6.18 -15.62
CA TRP A 41 2.09 -5.41 -14.77
C TRP A 41 2.13 -5.91 -13.31
N LEU A 42 2.05 -7.22 -13.09
CA LEU A 42 2.12 -7.83 -11.75
C LEU A 42 3.45 -7.52 -11.06
N VAL A 43 4.56 -7.73 -11.75
CA VAL A 43 5.91 -7.45 -11.22
C VAL A 43 6.08 -5.96 -10.93
N GLY A 44 5.60 -5.09 -11.81
CA GLY A 44 5.63 -3.65 -11.63
C GLY A 44 4.86 -3.21 -10.39
N ASN A 45 3.64 -3.73 -10.21
CA ASN A 45 2.85 -3.47 -9.01
C ASN A 45 3.50 -4.03 -7.75
N MET A 46 4.09 -5.21 -7.81
CA MET A 46 4.80 -5.79 -6.67
C MET A 46 6.00 -4.91 -6.27
N ALA A 47 6.81 -4.47 -7.24
CA ALA A 47 7.94 -3.59 -6.98
C ALA A 47 7.49 -2.24 -6.40
N ALA A 48 6.40 -1.66 -6.93
CA ALA A 48 5.82 -0.42 -6.39
C ALA A 48 5.31 -0.61 -4.96
N SER A 49 4.64 -1.73 -4.67
CA SER A 49 4.16 -2.09 -3.33
C SER A 49 5.30 -2.34 -2.34
N VAL A 50 6.42 -2.95 -2.77
CA VAL A 50 7.61 -3.11 -1.92
C VAL A 50 8.28 -1.77 -1.65
N ALA A 51 8.43 -0.92 -2.68
CA ALA A 51 9.05 0.39 -2.54
C ALA A 51 8.22 1.37 -1.70
N SER A 52 6.88 1.28 -1.79
CA SER A 52 5.96 2.17 -1.07
C SER A 52 5.47 1.57 0.26
N GLY A 53 5.63 0.27 0.46
CA GLY A 53 5.23 -0.44 1.65
C GLY A 53 6.19 -0.14 2.79
N THR A 54 5.79 0.73 3.71
CA THR A 54 6.60 1.03 4.90
C THR A 54 6.63 -0.11 5.92
N GLY A 55 5.74 -1.11 5.78
CA GLY A 55 5.59 -2.19 6.77
C GLY A 55 5.10 -1.69 8.14
N ALA A 56 4.61 -0.45 8.21
CA ALA A 56 4.14 0.20 9.42
C ALA A 56 2.84 -0.45 9.91
N PHE A 57 2.79 -0.73 11.21
CA PHE A 57 1.56 -1.08 11.91
C PHE A 57 1.40 -0.05 13.02
N GLU A 58 0.34 0.75 12.93
CA GLU A 58 0.15 1.91 13.80
C GLU A 58 -1.24 1.90 14.42
N ILE A 59 -1.30 2.15 15.73
CA ILE A 59 -2.55 2.26 16.47
C ILE A 59 -2.73 3.74 16.82
N TYR A 60 -3.85 4.31 16.38
CA TYR A 60 -4.24 5.68 16.66
C TYR A 60 -5.44 5.71 17.61
N PHE A 61 -5.46 6.67 18.53
CA PHE A 61 -6.61 6.99 19.36
C PHE A 61 -6.87 8.49 19.33
N ASP A 62 -8.08 8.88 18.93
CA ASP A 62 -8.48 10.30 18.79
C ASP A 62 -7.48 11.13 17.96
N GLY A 63 -7.00 10.55 16.85
CA GLY A 63 -6.00 11.17 15.99
C GLY A 63 -4.56 11.18 16.52
N GLN A 64 -4.32 10.71 17.76
CA GLN A 64 -2.97 10.61 18.31
C GLN A 64 -2.39 9.22 18.09
N LEU A 65 -1.13 9.16 17.63
CA LEU A 65 -0.39 7.91 17.48
C LEU A 65 -0.06 7.34 18.86
N VAL A 66 -0.58 6.15 19.16
CA VAL A 66 -0.39 5.48 20.45
C VAL A 66 0.61 4.33 20.37
N HIS A 67 0.69 3.65 19.23
CA HIS A 67 1.70 2.62 18.97
C HIS A 67 2.16 2.68 17.52
N SER A 68 3.46 2.54 17.26
CA SER A 68 3.99 2.33 15.92
C SER A 68 4.98 1.18 15.94
N LYS A 69 4.78 0.19 15.07
CA LYS A 69 5.70 -0.92 14.83
C LYS A 69 7.03 -0.43 14.26
N LEU A 70 7.04 0.69 13.54
CA LEU A 70 8.29 1.30 13.08
C LEU A 70 9.13 1.81 14.25
N ALA A 71 8.49 2.44 15.24
CA ALA A 71 9.16 2.96 16.42
C ALA A 71 9.58 1.85 17.40
N THR A 72 8.72 0.85 17.59
CA THR A 72 8.92 -0.21 18.61
C THR A 72 9.61 -1.46 18.07
N GLN A 73 9.75 -1.58 16.74
CA GLN A 73 10.26 -2.75 16.02
C GLN A 73 9.54 -4.07 16.31
N ARG A 74 8.39 -4.03 16.99
CA ARG A 74 7.58 -5.21 17.31
C ARG A 74 6.09 -4.87 17.29
N LEU A 75 5.28 -5.92 17.15
CA LEU A 75 3.84 -5.79 17.36
C LEU A 75 3.56 -5.61 18.86
N PRO A 76 2.48 -4.88 19.22
CA PRO A 76 2.07 -4.78 20.61
C PRO A 76 1.64 -6.16 21.12
N THR A 77 1.97 -6.44 22.37
CA THR A 77 1.58 -7.69 23.04
C THR A 77 0.16 -7.59 23.60
N GLY A 78 -0.51 -8.72 23.83
CA GLY A 78 -1.88 -8.75 24.40
C GLY A 78 -2.07 -7.86 25.63
N PRO A 79 -1.19 -7.94 26.65
CA PRO A 79 -1.28 -7.08 27.84
C PRO A 79 -1.12 -5.58 27.54
N GLU A 80 -0.31 -5.21 26.54
CA GLU A 80 -0.13 -3.81 26.13
C GLU A 80 -1.37 -3.27 25.43
N ILE A 81 -2.05 -4.11 24.64
CA ILE A 81 -3.33 -3.78 24.02
C ILE A 81 -4.40 -3.57 25.10
N ASP A 82 -4.46 -4.44 26.09
CA ASP A 82 -5.41 -4.32 27.21
C ASP A 82 -5.17 -3.03 28.00
N ALA A 83 -3.90 -2.70 28.28
CA ALA A 83 -3.52 -1.44 28.91
C ALA A 83 -3.88 -0.21 28.06
N LEU A 84 -3.74 -0.31 26.73
CA LEU A 84 -4.14 0.73 25.79
C LEU A 84 -5.65 0.97 25.84
N ILE A 85 -6.43 -0.11 25.76
CA ILE A 85 -7.89 -0.08 25.82
C ILE A 85 -8.36 0.47 27.16
N ALA A 86 -7.71 0.11 28.27
CA ALA A 86 -8.01 0.63 29.59
C ALA A 86 -7.76 2.15 29.68
N ARG A 87 -6.61 2.63 29.16
CA ARG A 87 -6.31 4.07 29.07
C ARG A 87 -7.30 4.83 28.21
N ILE A 88 -7.69 4.26 27.08
CA ILE A 88 -8.72 4.80 26.18
C ILE A 88 -10.06 4.93 26.90
N ARG A 89 -10.51 3.86 27.56
CA ARG A 89 -11.77 3.87 28.32
C ARG A 89 -11.74 4.87 29.48
N ALA A 90 -10.63 4.96 30.20
CA ALA A 90 -10.46 5.94 31.28
C ALA A 90 -10.48 7.38 30.75
N ALA A 91 -9.81 7.65 29.62
CA ALA A 91 -9.83 8.97 28.98
C ALA A 91 -11.22 9.35 28.46
N ALA A 92 -11.98 8.39 27.92
CA ALA A 92 -13.36 8.59 27.49
C ALA A 92 -14.31 8.85 28.67
N ALA A 93 -14.16 8.11 29.78
CA ALA A 93 -14.94 8.31 31.00
C ALA A 93 -14.65 9.65 31.69
N ALA A 94 -13.44 10.18 31.54
CA ALA A 94 -13.06 11.49 32.08
C ALA A 94 -13.57 12.68 31.26
N GLN A 95 -14.19 12.46 30.09
CA GLN A 95 -14.65 13.52 29.19
C GLN A 95 -16.10 13.29 28.69
N PRO A 96 -17.10 13.24 29.60
CA PRO A 96 -18.49 12.97 29.23
C PRO A 96 -19.05 14.00 28.25
N GLU A 97 -18.72 15.29 28.43
CA GLU A 97 -19.22 16.35 27.53
C GLU A 97 -18.62 16.31 26.11
N ARG A 98 -17.43 15.73 25.93
CA ARG A 98 -16.84 15.59 24.59
C ARG A 98 -17.48 14.43 23.83
N LEU A 99 -17.89 13.37 24.52
CA LEU A 99 -18.68 12.30 23.94
C LEU A 99 -20.06 12.83 23.49
N GLU A 100 -20.73 13.63 24.31
CA GLU A 100 -22.00 14.26 23.95
C GLU A 100 -21.86 15.19 22.73
N ARG A 101 -20.83 16.03 22.70
CA ARG A 101 -20.55 16.92 21.55
C ARG A 101 -20.17 16.12 20.30
N ALA A 102 -19.41 15.03 20.42
CA ALA A 102 -19.06 14.17 19.29
C ALA A 102 -20.27 13.38 18.76
N MET A 103 -21.16 12.90 19.63
CA MET A 103 -22.41 12.25 19.24
C MET A 103 -23.37 13.23 18.57
N GLN A 104 -23.48 14.46 19.06
CA GLN A 104 -24.26 15.53 18.43
C GLN A 104 -23.68 15.92 17.05
N ALA A 105 -22.35 15.99 16.92
CA ALA A 105 -21.69 16.28 15.65
C ALA A 105 -21.80 15.11 14.63
N ALA A 106 -21.79 13.86 15.10
CA ALA A 106 -21.99 12.69 14.26
C ALA A 106 -23.45 12.55 13.79
N ALA A 107 -24.42 12.92 14.63
CA ALA A 107 -25.84 12.96 14.28
C ALA A 107 -26.23 14.12 13.35
N ALA A 108 -25.38 15.16 13.26
CA ALA A 108 -25.58 16.33 12.39
C ALA A 108 -24.97 16.18 10.98
N ARG A 109 -24.34 15.05 10.66
CA ARG A 109 -23.91 14.76 9.28
C ARG A 109 -25.09 14.16 8.50
N PRO A 110 -25.54 14.81 7.40
CA PRO A 110 -26.65 14.33 6.56
C PRO A 110 -26.32 13.03 5.81
#